data_AF-W1VCI6-F1
#
_entry.id   AF-W1VCI6-F1
#
_cell.length_a   1.000
_cell.length_b   1.000
_cell.length_c   1.000
_cell.angle_alpha   90.00
_cell.angle_beta   90.00
_cell.angle_gamma   90.00
#
_symmetry.space_group_name_H-M   'P 1'
#
loop_
_entity.id
_entity.type
_entity.pdbx_description
1 polymer ?
#
loop_
_entity_poly.entity_id
_entity_poly.type
_entity_poly.pdbx_seq_one_letter_code
_entity_poly.pdbx_strand_id
1 'polypeptide(L)'
;EHAAGVPVIVGVGALRTSQVLALVDDAEAAGLNAGCETWYSVVGGTLPEVALAIVRAAQAGRGDDAQALADRLTPLWELLEDHGSLRVVAAVAERLGVAPDGCLPLPLRGLTADERERVTAVVARLGLAG
;
A
#
# COMPACT_ATOMS: atom_id res chain seq x y z
N GLU A 1 19.18 5.85 -16.86
CA GLU A 1 20.09 4.73 -17.16
C GLU A 1 19.52 3.48 -16.51
N HIS A 2 19.36 2.38 -17.25
CA HIS A 2 18.81 1.13 -16.71
C HIS A 2 19.94 0.35 -16.02
N ALA A 3 19.69 -0.13 -14.80
CA ALA A 3 20.60 -1.02 -14.09
C ALA A 3 20.90 -2.25 -14.97
N ALA A 4 22.18 -2.58 -15.13
CA ALA A 4 22.70 -3.56 -16.06
C ALA A 4 22.39 -5.02 -15.65
N GLY A 5 21.10 -5.41 -15.66
CA GLY A 5 20.65 -6.78 -15.44
C GLY A 5 20.74 -7.28 -14.00
N VAL A 6 20.84 -6.38 -13.02
CA VAL A 6 20.78 -6.70 -11.58
C VAL A 6 19.42 -6.26 -11.05
N PRO A 7 18.64 -7.16 -10.42
CA PRO A 7 17.37 -6.81 -9.81
C PRO A 7 17.51 -5.68 -8.80
N VAL A 8 16.94 -4.52 -9.12
CA VAL A 8 16.90 -3.38 -8.19
C VAL A 8 15.61 -3.49 -7.38
N ILE A 9 15.75 -3.63 -6.06
CA ILE A 9 14.64 -3.65 -5.13
C ILE A 9 14.57 -2.28 -4.46
N VAL A 10 13.40 -1.63 -4.48
CA VAL A 10 13.15 -0.43 -3.67
C VAL A 10 12.33 -0.84 -2.46
N GLY A 11 12.93 -0.64 -1.29
CA GLY A 11 12.27 -0.72 0.00
C GLY A 11 12.45 0.62 0.71
N VAL A 12 11.35 1.20 1.20
CA VAL A 12 11.41 2.40 2.01
C VAL A 12 11.50 2.00 3.48
N GLY A 13 12.59 2.39 4.13
CA GLY A 13 12.81 2.22 5.56
C GLY A 13 13.17 3.56 6.20
N ALA A 14 12.50 3.91 7.29
CA ALA A 14 12.76 5.11 8.07
C ALA A 14 12.60 4.82 9.57
N LEU A 15 13.22 5.64 10.40
CA LEU A 15 13.26 5.46 11.85
C LEU A 15 11.92 5.78 12.54
N ARG A 16 11.00 6.43 11.83
CA ARG A 16 9.62 6.70 12.27
C ARG A 16 8.64 6.30 11.20
N THR A 17 7.51 5.70 11.59
CA THR A 17 6.45 5.26 10.68
C THR A 17 5.95 6.38 9.78
N SER A 18 5.81 7.62 10.29
CA SER A 18 5.39 8.77 9.47
C SER A 18 6.41 9.13 8.37
N GLN A 19 7.70 8.93 8.61
CA GLN A 19 8.73 9.13 7.60
C GLN A 19 8.78 7.99 6.59
N VAL A 20 8.46 6.75 7.00
CA VAL A 20 8.28 5.64 6.05
C VAL A 20 7.14 5.99 5.11
N LEU A 21 6.00 6.42 5.63
CA LEU A 21 4.80 6.69 4.84
C LEU A 21 4.99 7.86 3.86
N ALA A 22 5.60 8.96 4.30
CA ALA A 22 5.91 10.08 3.41
C ALA A 22 6.89 9.72 2.29
N LEU A 23 7.85 8.82 2.56
CA LEU A 23 8.81 8.36 1.55
C LEU A 23 8.24 7.26 0.65
N VAL A 24 7.25 6.49 1.12
CA VAL A 24 6.58 5.44 0.34
C VAL A 24 5.77 6.03 -0.81
N ASP A 25 5.03 7.12 -0.58
CA ASP A 25 4.15 7.73 -1.59
C ASP A 25 4.93 8.15 -2.85
N ASP A 26 6.11 8.77 -2.66
CA ASP A 26 6.98 9.17 -3.76
C ASP A 26 7.80 8.00 -4.32
N ALA A 27 8.28 7.07 -3.49
CA ALA A 27 9.29 6.09 -3.89
C ALA A 27 8.73 4.87 -4.64
N GLU A 28 7.46 4.51 -4.48
CA GLU A 28 6.90 3.31 -5.11
C GLU A 28 6.79 3.48 -6.64
N ALA A 29 6.03 4.47 -7.10
CA ALA A 29 5.92 4.78 -8.53
C ALA A 29 7.26 5.28 -9.09
N ALA A 30 7.98 6.15 -8.38
CA ALA A 30 9.27 6.64 -8.86
C ALA A 30 10.32 5.53 -8.96
N GLY A 31 10.38 4.60 -8.00
CA GLY A 31 11.28 3.46 -8.03
C GLY A 31 10.98 2.52 -9.20
N LEU A 32 9.71 2.17 -9.41
CA LEU A 32 9.29 1.35 -10.55
C LEU A 32 9.59 2.05 -11.89
N ASN A 33 9.28 3.34 -12.01
CA ASN A 33 9.59 4.14 -13.20
C ASN A 33 11.12 4.28 -13.43
N ALA A 34 11.92 4.23 -12.37
CA ALA A 34 13.37 4.24 -12.43
C ALA A 34 14.00 2.87 -12.74
N GLY A 35 13.18 1.82 -12.92
CA GLY A 35 13.63 0.48 -13.33
C GLY A 35 13.79 -0.52 -12.20
N CYS A 36 13.15 -0.29 -11.05
CA CYS A 36 13.15 -1.27 -9.97
C CYS A 36 12.23 -2.44 -10.29
N GLU A 37 12.69 -3.65 -10.00
CA GLU A 37 12.05 -4.91 -10.40
C GLU A 37 11.13 -5.48 -9.30
N THR A 38 11.25 -5.02 -8.05
CA THR A 38 10.47 -5.54 -6.93
C THR A 38 9.98 -4.43 -6.00
N TRP A 39 8.72 -4.56 -5.59
CA TRP A 39 8.04 -3.71 -4.61
C TRP A 39 7.56 -4.58 -3.43
N TYR A 40 8.09 -4.33 -2.24
CA TYR A 40 7.72 -5.05 -1.01
C TYR A 40 6.75 -4.19 -0.19
N SER A 41 5.45 -4.53 -0.22
CA SER A 41 4.41 -3.70 0.42
C SER A 41 3.28 -4.52 1.03
N VAL A 42 2.79 -4.04 2.18
CA VAL A 42 1.59 -4.55 2.86
C VAL A 42 0.33 -4.35 2.02
N VAL A 43 0.32 -3.34 1.15
CA VAL A 43 -0.76 -3.11 0.17
C VAL A 43 -0.73 -4.15 -0.92
N GLY A 44 0.45 -4.56 -1.39
CA GLY A 44 0.56 -5.68 -2.35
C GLY A 44 -0.03 -6.99 -1.81
N GLY A 45 0.01 -7.20 -0.50
CA GLY A 45 -0.59 -8.39 0.15
C GLY A 45 -2.09 -8.31 0.42
N THR A 46 -2.69 -7.12 0.45
CA THR A 46 -4.12 -6.94 0.80
C THR A 46 -4.96 -6.35 -0.32
N LEU A 47 -4.36 -5.60 -1.24
CA LEU A 47 -4.98 -4.97 -2.41
C LEU A 47 -4.14 -5.28 -3.67
N PRO A 48 -3.96 -6.57 -4.03
CA PRO A 48 -3.03 -6.99 -5.07
C PRO A 48 -3.37 -6.42 -6.45
N GLU A 49 -4.65 -6.20 -6.75
CA GLU A 49 -5.10 -5.65 -8.04
C GLU A 49 -4.64 -4.20 -8.25
N VAL A 50 -4.71 -3.39 -7.19
CA VAL A 50 -4.28 -1.98 -7.23
C VAL A 50 -2.76 -1.91 -7.38
N ALA A 51 -2.03 -2.71 -6.58
CA ALA A 51 -0.59 -2.79 -6.66
C ALA A 51 -0.12 -3.24 -8.05
N LEU A 52 -0.76 -4.26 -8.62
CA LEU A 52 -0.44 -4.79 -9.94
C LEU A 52 -0.75 -3.77 -11.07
N ALA A 53 -1.79 -2.96 -10.92
CA ALA A 53 -2.11 -1.91 -11.89
C ALA A 53 -0.99 -0.85 -11.97
N ILE A 54 -0.46 -0.42 -10.82
CA ILE A 54 0.66 0.53 -10.73
C ILE A 54 1.90 -0.07 -11.40
N VAL A 55 2.28 -1.30 -11.02
CA VAL A 55 3.45 -1.99 -11.59
C VAL A 55 3.34 -2.12 -13.11
N ARG A 56 2.17 -2.54 -13.62
CA ARG A 56 1.95 -2.68 -15.07
C ARG A 56 2.00 -1.35 -15.81
N ALA A 57 1.50 -0.26 -15.21
CA ALA A 57 1.58 1.06 -15.80
C ALA A 57 3.04 1.51 -15.91
N ALA A 58 3.83 1.36 -14.84
CA ALA A 58 5.25 1.69 -14.82
C ALA A 58 6.05 0.86 -15.84
N GLN A 59 5.86 -0.47 -15.88
CA GLN A 59 6.53 -1.37 -16.82
C GLN A 59 6.18 -1.08 -18.30
N ALA A 60 4.98 -0.56 -18.56
CA ALA A 60 4.56 -0.14 -19.89
C ALA A 60 5.10 1.24 -20.30
N GLY A 61 5.93 1.89 -19.47
CA GLY A 61 6.44 3.24 -19.70
C GLY A 61 5.38 4.34 -19.50
N ARG A 62 4.24 4.01 -18.88
CA ARG A 62 3.15 4.96 -18.59
C ARG A 62 3.33 5.55 -17.19
N GLY A 63 4.40 6.31 -17.01
CA GLY A 63 4.80 6.85 -15.71
C GLY A 63 3.73 7.71 -15.04
N ASP A 64 3.06 8.57 -15.82
CA ASP A 64 1.99 9.44 -15.31
C ASP A 64 0.78 8.63 -14.83
N ASP A 65 0.40 7.56 -15.54
CA ASP A 65 -0.68 6.65 -15.11
C ASP A 65 -0.30 5.91 -13.83
N ALA A 66 0.96 5.47 -13.72
CA ALA A 66 1.47 4.80 -12.53
C ALA A 66 1.43 5.74 -11.31
N GLN A 67 1.84 7.00 -11.49
CA GLN A 67 1.77 8.01 -10.44
C GLN A 67 0.32 8.32 -10.06
N ALA A 68 -0.58 8.54 -11.02
CA ALA A 68 -1.98 8.81 -10.73
C ALA A 68 -2.68 7.64 -10.00
N LEU A 69 -2.26 6.39 -10.26
CA LEU A 69 -2.73 5.22 -9.52
C LEU A 69 -2.14 5.16 -8.11
N ALA A 70 -0.87 5.54 -7.93
CA ALA A 70 -0.22 5.63 -6.61
C ALA A 70 -0.87 6.73 -5.75
N ASP A 71 -1.12 7.92 -6.31
CA ASP A 71 -1.77 9.04 -5.61
C ASP A 71 -3.18 8.67 -5.10
N ARG A 72 -3.83 7.68 -5.68
CA ARG A 72 -5.13 7.19 -5.17
C ARG A 72 -5.00 6.48 -3.83
N LEU A 73 -3.82 5.96 -3.49
CA LEU A 73 -3.53 5.28 -2.23
C LEU A 73 -3.37 6.25 -1.05
N THR A 74 -3.27 7.57 -1.28
CA THR A 74 -3.09 8.57 -0.21
C THR A 74 -4.06 8.40 0.99
N PRO A 75 -5.38 8.16 0.82
CA PRO A 75 -6.28 7.97 1.96
C PRO A 75 -5.99 6.71 2.78
N LEU A 76 -5.39 5.69 2.17
CA LEU A 76 -4.92 4.51 2.91
C LEU A 76 -3.65 4.83 3.70
N TRP A 77 -2.74 5.63 3.12
CA TRP A 77 -1.52 6.09 3.79
C TRP A 77 -1.84 6.92 5.03
N GLU A 78 -2.81 7.83 4.93
CA GLU A 78 -3.33 8.59 6.07
C GLU A 78 -3.82 7.66 7.20
N LEU A 79 -4.59 6.61 6.85
CA LEU A 79 -5.03 5.63 7.85
C LEU A 79 -3.87 4.86 8.49
N LEU A 80 -2.86 4.47 7.70
CA LEU A 80 -1.67 3.80 8.22
C LEU A 80 -0.87 4.72 9.15
N GLU A 81 -0.83 6.01 8.85
CA GLU A 81 -0.15 7.02 9.68
C GLU A 81 -0.88 7.20 11.02
N ASP A 82 -2.19 7.42 10.97
CA ASP A 82 -3.01 7.72 12.14
C ASP A 82 -3.15 6.53 13.08
N HIS A 83 -3.23 5.31 12.53
CA HIS A 83 -3.64 4.14 13.29
C HIS A 83 -2.60 3.01 13.33
N GLY A 84 -1.51 3.13 12.57
CA GLY A 84 -0.43 2.15 12.49
C GLY A 84 -0.74 1.01 11.51
N SER A 85 0.29 0.60 10.77
CA SER A 85 0.16 -0.32 9.64
C SER A 85 -0.49 -1.66 9.99
N LEU A 86 -0.06 -2.31 11.08
CA LEU A 86 -0.60 -3.62 11.49
C LEU A 86 -2.10 -3.59 11.77
N ARG A 87 -2.60 -2.53 12.43
CA ARG A 87 -4.02 -2.43 12.83
C ARG A 87 -4.92 -2.20 11.62
N VAL A 88 -4.48 -1.35 10.69
CA VAL A 88 -5.18 -1.07 9.44
C VAL A 88 -5.15 -2.27 8.51
N VAL A 89 -3.98 -2.88 8.29
CA VAL A 89 -3.84 -4.06 7.41
C VAL A 89 -4.64 -5.24 7.95
N ALA A 90 -4.67 -5.46 9.27
CA ALA A 90 -5.56 -6.45 9.88
C ALA A 90 -7.04 -6.14 9.60
N ALA A 91 -7.48 -4.89 9.76
CA ALA A 91 -8.85 -4.51 9.46
C ALA A 91 -9.21 -4.65 7.97
N VAL A 92 -8.27 -4.36 7.05
CA VAL A 92 -8.44 -4.61 5.61
C VAL A 92 -8.54 -6.11 5.34
N ALA A 93 -7.65 -6.93 5.93
CA ALA A 93 -7.63 -8.37 5.76
C ALA A 93 -8.92 -9.05 6.28
N GLU A 94 -9.41 -8.63 7.44
CA GLU A 94 -10.70 -9.02 8.00
C GLU A 94 -11.85 -8.64 7.06
N ARG A 95 -11.87 -7.38 6.58
CA ARG A 95 -12.93 -6.88 5.68
C ARG A 95 -12.98 -7.60 4.33
N LEU A 96 -11.84 -8.06 3.83
CA LEU A 96 -11.73 -8.85 2.60
C LEU A 96 -11.96 -10.35 2.82
N GLY A 97 -12.11 -10.80 4.07
CA GLY A 97 -12.34 -12.20 4.42
C GLY A 97 -11.10 -13.08 4.26
N VAL A 98 -9.90 -12.49 4.13
CA VAL A 98 -8.63 -13.23 4.02
C VAL A 98 -8.03 -13.56 5.39
N ALA A 99 -8.53 -12.94 6.45
CA ALA A 99 -8.20 -13.23 7.84
C ALA A 99 -9.48 -13.27 8.70
N PRO A 100 -9.50 -14.04 9.81
CA PRO A 100 -10.62 -14.05 10.74
C PRO A 100 -10.71 -12.74 11.54
N ASP A 101 -11.90 -12.39 12.00
CA ASP A 101 -12.11 -11.23 12.88
C ASP A 101 -11.27 -11.32 14.17
N GLY A 102 -10.62 -10.22 14.53
CA GLY A 102 -9.77 -10.15 15.71
C GLY A 102 -8.43 -10.87 15.54
N CYS A 103 -7.87 -10.89 14.33
CA CYS A 103 -6.64 -11.64 14.03
C CYS A 103 -5.36 -11.08 14.68
N LEU A 104 -5.43 -9.91 15.31
CA LEU A 104 -4.29 -9.30 15.97
C LEU A 104 -3.94 -10.02 17.29
N PRO A 105 -2.65 -10.36 17.51
CA PRO A 105 -2.22 -10.94 18.77
C PRO A 105 -2.27 -9.90 19.89
N LEU A 106 -2.74 -10.31 21.07
CA LEU A 106 -2.67 -9.47 22.25
C LEU A 106 -1.20 -9.13 22.58
N PRO A 107 -0.90 -7.91 23.08
CA PRO A 107 -1.83 -6.88 23.55
C PRO A 107 -2.33 -5.90 22.47
N LEU A 108 -2.01 -6.11 21.19
CA LEU A 108 -2.44 -5.21 20.12
C LEU A 108 -3.96 -5.25 19.97
N ARG A 109 -4.58 -4.07 20.07
CA ARG A 109 -6.02 -3.92 19.89
C ARG A 109 -6.32 -3.51 18.46
N GLY A 110 -7.40 -4.05 17.90
CA GLY A 110 -7.92 -3.64 16.60
C GLY A 110 -8.39 -2.19 16.56
N LEU A 111 -8.82 -1.77 15.38
CA LEU A 111 -9.49 -0.48 15.18
C LEU A 111 -10.88 -0.46 15.83
N THR A 112 -11.34 0.73 16.21
CA THR A 112 -12.72 0.98 16.67
C THR A 112 -13.72 0.79 15.53
N ALA A 113 -15.02 0.76 15.83
CA ALA A 113 -16.06 0.62 14.81
C ALA A 113 -16.00 1.74 13.75
N ASP A 114 -15.91 3.00 14.19
CA ASP A 114 -15.82 4.16 13.31
C ASP A 114 -14.55 4.14 12.44
N GLU A 115 -13.41 3.73 13.02
CA GLU A 115 -12.16 3.56 12.28
C GLU A 115 -12.26 2.45 11.22
N ARG A 116 -12.94 1.34 11.53
CA ARG A 116 -13.20 0.24 10.58
C ARG A 116 -14.13 0.65 9.45
N GLU A 117 -15.10 1.52 9.72
CA GLU A 117 -15.97 2.09 8.68
C GLU A 117 -15.16 2.96 7.72
N ARG A 118 -14.23 3.79 8.24
CA ARG A 118 -13.29 4.55 7.39
C ARG A 118 -12.41 3.65 6.53
N VAL A 119 -11.84 2.59 7.10
CA VAL A 119 -11.08 1.58 6.34
C VAL A 119 -11.93 0.97 5.23
N THR A 120 -13.18 0.61 5.54
CA THR A 120 -14.11 0.02 4.56
C THR A 120 -14.40 0.99 3.41
N ALA A 121 -14.61 2.27 3.70
CA ALA A 121 -14.83 3.29 2.69
C ALA A 121 -13.60 3.48 1.78
N VAL A 122 -12.39 3.50 2.36
CA VAL A 122 -11.14 3.60 1.59
C VAL A 122 -10.92 2.37 0.73
N VAL A 123 -11.09 1.16 1.27
CA VAL A 123 -10.97 -0.10 0.51
C VAL A 123 -11.96 -0.13 -0.66
N ALA A 124 -13.21 0.27 -0.46
CA ALA A 124 -14.21 0.35 -1.51
C ALA A 124 -13.85 1.36 -2.63
N ARG A 125 -13.21 2.48 -2.26
CA ARG A 125 -12.73 3.49 -3.22
C ARG A 125 -11.49 3.05 -3.99
N LEU A 126 -10.61 2.29 -3.35
CA LEU A 126 -9.38 1.78 -3.94
C LEU A 126 -9.66 0.62 -4.89
N GLY A 127 -10.54 -0.30 -4.48
CA GLY A 127 -11.08 -1.37 -5.32
C GLY A 127 -12.20 -0.88 -6.23
N LEU A 128 -11.89 0.05 -7.15
CA LEU A 128 -12.78 0.58 -8.20
C LEU A 128 -13.86 -0.44 -8.58
N ALA A 129 -15.07 -0.20 -8.08
CA ALA A 129 -16.23 -1.08 -8.06
C ALA A 129 -16.26 -2.15 -9.18
N GLY A 130 -16.15 -3.43 -8.80
CA GLY A 130 -16.64 -4.58 -9.59
C GLY A 130 -15.94 -4.86 -10.91
#